data_AF-A0A6P9A8P0-F1
#
_entry.id   AF-A0A6P9A8P0-F1
#
_cell.length_a   1.000
_cell.length_b   1.000
_cell.length_c   1.000
_cell.angle_alpha   90.00
_cell.angle_beta   90.00
_cell.angle_gamma   90.00
#
_symmetry.space_group_name_H-M   'P 1'
#
loop_
_entity.id
_entity.type
_entity.pdbx_description
1 polymer ?
#
loop_
_entity_poly.entity_id
_entity_poly.type
_entity_poly.pdbx_seq_one_letter_code
_entity_poly.pdbx_strand_id
1 'polypeptide(L)'
;MSKLYCYCRRESDNRCMIFCELCTEWFHFECVGVVETNIPKGAWYCKWCERIRKVKSSLVKTFHDELVEVKADLTKKFNEEVAKVRAESNQQVCIQQEVQRLQQQVTVLLEEKRDLINQNKDKEYLLLQLKNKETAMVTSEQHNNELIEQISTLKQNFSQEKQQLQIALERSNKEYESAKIGLAEATLKLQSMETAMLAFEKEKHVLQQLSQDLNQEKQRQERDLEILAKENEELKEKLAAARKRGRLSLSQKI
;
A
#
# COMPACT_ATOMS: atom_id res chain seq x y z
N MET A 1 -53.22 -44.89 -10.50
CA MET A 1 -52.58 -43.98 -11.46
C MET A 1 -51.13 -44.35 -11.57
N SER A 2 -50.72 -44.72 -12.76
CA SER A 2 -49.35 -45.05 -13.13
C SER A 2 -48.50 -43.78 -13.22
N LYS A 3 -47.21 -43.91 -12.88
CA LYS A 3 -46.29 -42.78 -12.89
C LYS A 3 -45.72 -42.59 -14.29
N LEU A 4 -45.84 -41.38 -14.84
CA LEU A 4 -45.32 -41.01 -16.14
C LEU A 4 -43.88 -40.51 -16.02
N TYR A 5 -43.06 -40.86 -17.00
CA TYR A 5 -41.65 -40.57 -17.09
C TYR A 5 -41.30 -40.06 -18.51
N CYS A 6 -40.04 -39.66 -18.68
CA CYS A 6 -39.46 -39.24 -19.95
C CYS A 6 -40.16 -38.01 -20.57
N TYR A 7 -39.61 -37.51 -21.68
CA TYR A 7 -40.23 -36.45 -22.47
C TYR A 7 -41.54 -36.90 -23.14
N CYS A 8 -41.67 -38.20 -23.41
CA CYS A 8 -42.86 -38.76 -24.04
C CYS A 8 -44.06 -38.90 -23.11
N ARG A 9 -43.89 -38.60 -21.80
CA ARG A 9 -44.94 -38.70 -20.77
C ARG A 9 -45.67 -40.05 -20.79
N ARG A 10 -44.90 -41.14 -20.88
CA ARG A 10 -45.41 -42.52 -20.82
C ARG A 10 -44.92 -43.21 -19.57
N GLU A 11 -45.58 -44.29 -19.22
CA GLU A 11 -45.19 -45.16 -18.10
C GLU A 11 -43.86 -45.87 -18.39
N SER A 12 -43.29 -46.50 -17.37
CA SER A 12 -42.15 -47.41 -17.51
C SER A 12 -42.62 -48.73 -18.17
N ASP A 13 -42.65 -48.78 -19.49
CA ASP A 13 -43.30 -49.80 -20.31
C ASP A 13 -42.33 -50.91 -20.81
N ASN A 14 -41.59 -51.55 -19.90
CA ASN A 14 -40.57 -52.59 -20.16
C ASN A 14 -39.41 -52.19 -21.11
N ARG A 15 -39.40 -50.97 -21.66
CA ARG A 15 -38.27 -50.45 -22.42
C ARG A 15 -37.12 -50.06 -21.52
N CYS A 16 -35.89 -50.18 -22.03
CA CYS A 16 -34.70 -49.73 -21.33
C CYS A 16 -34.77 -48.22 -21.03
N MET A 17 -34.47 -47.85 -19.79
CA MET A 17 -34.50 -46.46 -19.33
C MET A 17 -33.19 -46.07 -18.67
N ILE A 18 -32.80 -44.80 -18.83
CA ILE A 18 -31.63 -44.17 -18.21
C ILE A 18 -32.07 -43.07 -17.25
N PHE A 19 -31.32 -42.92 -16.15
CA PHE A 19 -31.61 -41.94 -15.10
C PHE A 19 -30.79 -40.67 -15.30
N CYS A 20 -31.44 -39.50 -15.25
CA CYS A 20 -30.75 -38.22 -15.26
C CYS A 20 -30.34 -37.82 -13.83
N GLU A 21 -29.04 -37.68 -13.59
CA GLU A 21 -28.48 -37.36 -12.26
C GLU A 21 -28.84 -35.95 -11.76
N LEU A 22 -29.27 -35.04 -12.63
CA LEU A 22 -29.60 -33.66 -12.24
C LEU A 22 -31.09 -33.45 -11.93
N CYS A 23 -31.99 -33.84 -12.84
CA CYS A 23 -33.43 -33.67 -12.62
C CYS A 23 -34.10 -34.89 -11.97
N THR A 24 -33.33 -35.95 -11.71
CA THR A 24 -33.79 -37.19 -11.05
C THR A 24 -34.96 -37.90 -11.75
N GLU A 25 -35.02 -37.77 -13.07
CA GLU A 25 -36.09 -38.32 -13.91
C GLU A 25 -35.56 -39.43 -14.83
N TRP A 26 -36.43 -40.39 -15.16
CA TRP A 26 -36.11 -41.53 -16.01
C TRP A 26 -36.50 -41.27 -17.47
N PHE A 27 -35.66 -41.72 -18.39
CA PHE A 27 -35.84 -41.49 -19.82
C PHE A 27 -35.67 -42.79 -20.59
N HIS A 28 -36.58 -43.11 -21.51
CA HIS A 28 -36.38 -44.25 -22.41
C HIS A 28 -35.16 -44.03 -23.28
N PHE A 29 -34.37 -45.08 -23.47
CA PHE A 29 -33.17 -45.09 -24.30
C PHE A 29 -33.46 -44.51 -25.70
N GLU A 30 -34.50 -45.02 -26.36
CA GLU A 30 -34.96 -44.56 -27.67
C GLU A 30 -35.34 -43.07 -27.69
N CYS A 31 -36.02 -42.60 -26.64
CA CYS A 31 -36.49 -41.21 -26.58
C CYS A 31 -35.35 -40.20 -26.41
N VAL A 32 -34.17 -40.64 -26.00
CA VAL A 32 -33.00 -39.77 -25.79
C VAL A 32 -31.79 -40.16 -26.63
N GLY A 33 -31.95 -41.14 -27.54
CA GLY A 33 -30.92 -41.57 -28.48
C GLY A 33 -29.80 -42.41 -27.85
N VAL A 34 -30.08 -43.08 -26.74
CA VAL A 34 -29.17 -44.07 -26.15
C VAL A 34 -29.45 -45.42 -26.81
N VAL A 35 -28.40 -46.08 -27.28
CA VAL A 35 -28.39 -47.42 -27.87
C VAL A 35 -27.34 -48.24 -27.12
N GLU A 36 -27.40 -49.57 -27.22
CA GLU A 36 -26.53 -50.47 -26.44
C GLU A 36 -25.03 -50.17 -26.61
N THR A 37 -24.62 -49.68 -27.78
CA THR A 37 -23.23 -49.34 -28.08
C THR A 37 -22.76 -48.00 -27.49
N ASN A 38 -23.66 -47.14 -27.01
CA ASN A 38 -23.33 -45.80 -26.49
C ASN A 38 -23.85 -45.53 -25.07
N ILE A 39 -24.18 -46.59 -24.31
CA ILE A 39 -24.61 -46.47 -22.92
C ILE A 39 -23.50 -45.79 -22.10
N PRO A 40 -23.79 -44.68 -21.40
CA PRO A 40 -22.81 -43.98 -20.58
C PRO A 40 -22.31 -44.87 -19.44
N LYS A 41 -20.99 -44.91 -19.24
CA LYS A 41 -20.36 -45.66 -18.14
C LYS A 41 -20.40 -44.93 -16.78
N GLY A 42 -21.08 -43.79 -16.70
CA GLY A 42 -21.13 -42.93 -15.52
C GLY A 42 -22.36 -42.02 -15.54
N ALA A 43 -22.32 -40.92 -14.77
CA ALA A 43 -23.42 -39.97 -14.65
C ALA A 43 -23.93 -39.52 -16.03
N TRP A 44 -25.23 -39.69 -16.27
CA TRP A 44 -25.89 -39.23 -17.48
C TRP A 44 -26.82 -38.05 -17.19
N TYR A 45 -26.89 -37.12 -18.13
CA TYR A 45 -27.75 -35.94 -18.05
C TYR A 45 -28.62 -35.84 -19.28
N CYS A 46 -29.89 -35.54 -19.08
CA CYS A 46 -30.81 -35.29 -20.18
C CYS A 46 -30.43 -33.99 -20.92
N LYS A 47 -30.84 -33.83 -22.18
CA LYS A 47 -30.43 -32.69 -23.04
C LYS A 47 -30.65 -31.32 -22.39
N TRP A 48 -31.73 -31.17 -21.60
CA TRP A 48 -32.02 -29.96 -20.84
C TRP A 48 -31.02 -29.73 -19.70
N CYS A 49 -30.78 -30.75 -18.88
CA CYS A 49 -29.83 -30.68 -17.78
C CYS A 49 -28.38 -30.49 -18.25
N GLU A 50 -28.03 -31.06 -19.40
CA GLU A 50 -26.71 -30.88 -20.01
C GLU A 50 -26.51 -29.43 -20.49
N ARG A 51 -27.53 -28.80 -21.10
CA ARG A 51 -27.48 -27.37 -21.45
C ARG A 51 -27.30 -26.49 -20.20
N ILE A 52 -28.05 -26.77 -19.13
CA ILE A 52 -27.95 -26.02 -17.87
C ILE A 52 -26.54 -26.15 -17.26
N ARG A 53 -25.95 -27.36 -17.27
CA ARG A 53 -24.56 -27.56 -16.81
C ARG A 53 -23.55 -26.77 -17.63
N LYS A 54 -23.68 -26.77 -18.96
CA LYS A 54 -22.78 -26.03 -19.86
C LYS A 54 -22.88 -24.52 -19.62
N VAL A 55 -24.08 -23.98 -19.50
CA VAL A 55 -24.29 -22.55 -19.18
C VAL A 55 -23.71 -22.19 -17.81
N LYS A 56 -23.97 -23.01 -16.78
CA LYS A 56 -23.40 -22.79 -15.44
C LYS A 56 -21.87 -22.84 -15.45
N SER A 57 -21.25 -23.81 -16.13
CA SER A 57 -19.78 -23.87 -16.19
C SER A 57 -19.19 -22.71 -16.96
N SER A 58 -19.83 -22.27 -18.05
CA SER A 58 -19.39 -21.10 -18.81
C SER A 58 -19.48 -19.81 -17.98
N LEU A 59 -20.57 -19.63 -17.22
CA LEU A 59 -20.78 -18.46 -16.38
C LEU A 59 -19.78 -18.42 -15.21
N VAL A 60 -19.55 -19.56 -14.55
CA VAL A 60 -18.54 -19.66 -13.48
C VAL A 60 -17.14 -19.39 -14.04
N LYS A 61 -16.84 -19.86 -15.25
CA LYS A 61 -15.57 -19.59 -15.91
C LYS A 61 -15.39 -18.10 -16.20
N THR A 62 -16.40 -17.42 -16.76
CA THR A 62 -16.31 -15.97 -17.02
C THR A 62 -16.11 -15.16 -15.75
N PHE A 63 -16.84 -15.48 -14.67
CA PHE A 63 -16.64 -14.79 -13.38
C PHE A 63 -15.28 -15.10 -12.76
N HIS A 64 -14.77 -16.32 -12.90
CA HIS A 64 -13.44 -16.67 -12.43
C HIS A 64 -12.35 -15.90 -13.20
N ASP A 65 -12.45 -15.85 -14.53
CA ASP A 65 -11.50 -15.16 -15.38
C ASP A 65 -11.50 -13.63 -15.05
N GLU A 66 -12.68 -13.03 -14.89
CA GLU A 66 -12.83 -11.62 -14.50
C GLU A 66 -12.27 -11.34 -13.09
N LEU A 67 -12.49 -12.23 -12.11
CA LEU A 67 -11.92 -12.10 -10.77
C LEU A 67 -10.39 -12.26 -10.75
N VAL A 68 -9.84 -13.16 -11.58
CA VAL A 68 -8.40 -13.34 -11.72
C VAL A 68 -7.75 -12.09 -12.30
N GLU A 69 -8.37 -11.49 -13.31
CA GLU A 69 -7.91 -10.25 -13.94
C GLU A 69 -7.95 -9.07 -12.96
N VAL A 70 -9.08 -8.87 -12.26
CA VAL A 70 -9.22 -7.84 -11.22
C VAL A 70 -8.17 -8.01 -10.12
N LYS A 71 -7.92 -9.25 -9.67
CA LYS A 71 -6.90 -9.53 -8.64
C LYS A 71 -5.48 -9.21 -9.13
N ALA A 72 -5.17 -9.53 -10.39
CA ALA A 72 -3.87 -9.21 -10.98
C ALA A 72 -3.65 -7.70 -11.06
N ASP A 73 -4.66 -6.95 -11.51
CA ASP A 73 -4.62 -5.49 -11.59
C ASP A 73 -4.47 -4.82 -10.23
N LEU A 74 -5.23 -5.28 -9.22
CA LEU A 74 -5.09 -4.78 -7.84
C LEU A 74 -3.69 -5.06 -7.27
N THR A 75 -3.15 -6.26 -7.51
CA THR A 75 -1.81 -6.63 -7.05
C THR A 75 -0.75 -5.76 -7.71
N LYS A 76 -0.89 -5.49 -9.02
CA LYS A 76 0.01 -4.60 -9.76
C LYS A 76 -0.02 -3.19 -9.19
N LYS A 77 -1.22 -2.60 -9.04
CA LYS A 77 -1.38 -1.25 -8.47
C LYS A 77 -0.82 -1.14 -7.06
N PHE A 78 -1.05 -2.15 -6.22
CA PHE A 78 -0.49 -2.19 -4.87
C PHE A 78 1.05 -2.20 -4.87
N ASN A 79 1.66 -3.02 -5.72
CA ASN A 79 3.12 -3.10 -5.81
C ASN A 79 3.75 -1.81 -6.36
N GLU A 80 3.12 -1.17 -7.34
CA GLU A 80 3.54 0.13 -7.86
C GLU A 80 3.50 1.20 -6.77
N GLU A 81 2.44 1.22 -5.96
CA GLU A 81 2.30 2.19 -4.88
C GLU A 81 3.32 1.94 -3.74
N VAL A 82 3.55 0.68 -3.39
CA VAL A 82 4.61 0.30 -2.43
C VAL A 82 6.00 0.69 -2.95
N ALA A 83 6.25 0.59 -4.25
CA ALA A 83 7.52 1.01 -4.85
C ALA A 83 7.73 2.53 -4.75
N LYS A 84 6.69 3.34 -4.96
CA LYS A 84 6.75 4.80 -4.78
C LYS A 84 7.05 5.17 -3.33
N VAL A 85 6.32 4.59 -2.37
CA VAL A 85 6.53 4.84 -0.93
C VAL A 85 7.96 4.47 -0.50
N ARG A 86 8.51 3.36 -1.01
CA ARG A 86 9.91 3.00 -0.75
C ARG A 86 10.90 4.00 -1.34
N ALA A 87 10.65 4.49 -2.55
CA ALA A 87 11.52 5.49 -3.18
C ALA A 87 11.52 6.80 -2.37
N GLU A 88 10.35 7.25 -1.89
CA GLU A 88 10.21 8.42 -1.02
C GLU A 88 10.91 8.22 0.33
N SER A 89 10.78 7.03 0.94
CA SER A 89 11.49 6.69 2.19
C SER A 89 13.01 6.69 2.01
N ASN A 90 13.53 6.14 0.92
CA ASN A 90 14.96 6.19 0.61
C ASN A 90 15.44 7.63 0.38
N GLN A 91 14.63 8.48 -0.25
CA GLN A 91 14.95 9.90 -0.44
C GLN A 91 14.97 10.65 0.90
N GLN A 92 14.04 10.34 1.82
CA GLN A 92 14.02 10.90 3.17
C GLN A 92 15.30 10.58 3.96
N VAL A 93 15.81 9.35 3.88
CA VAL A 93 17.08 8.95 4.52
C VAL A 93 18.25 9.75 3.95
N CYS A 94 18.31 9.95 2.63
CA CYS A 94 19.38 10.72 2.00
C CYS A 94 19.34 12.20 2.43
N ILE A 95 18.14 12.79 2.53
CA ILE A 95 17.97 14.15 3.05
C ILE A 95 18.39 14.23 4.53
N GLN A 96 18.04 13.24 5.36
CA GLN A 96 18.46 13.21 6.77
C GLN A 96 19.99 13.15 6.94
N GLN A 97 20.67 12.38 6.09
CA GLN A 97 22.14 12.33 6.09
C GLN A 97 22.75 13.67 5.72
N GLU A 98 22.21 14.35 4.71
CA GLU A 98 22.69 15.67 4.31
C GLU A 98 22.42 16.72 5.40
N VAL A 99 21.28 16.66 6.08
CA VAL A 99 20.99 17.53 7.24
C VAL A 99 22.02 17.32 8.36
N GLN A 100 22.37 16.07 8.69
CA GLN A 100 23.41 15.79 9.67
C GLN A 100 24.78 16.34 9.25
N ARG A 101 25.15 16.19 7.98
CA ARG A 101 26.39 16.72 7.43
C ARG A 101 26.44 18.25 7.58
N LEU A 102 25.36 18.93 7.23
CA LEU A 102 25.26 20.39 7.35
C LEU A 102 25.29 20.84 8.82
N GLN A 103 24.64 20.13 9.73
CA GLN A 103 24.69 20.41 11.17
C GLN A 103 26.12 20.31 11.73
N GLN A 104 26.90 19.31 11.29
CA GLN A 104 28.31 19.20 11.67
C GLN A 104 29.14 20.38 11.15
N GLN A 105 28.95 20.77 9.88
CA GLN A 105 29.64 21.94 9.31
C GLN A 105 29.32 23.23 10.07
N VAL A 106 28.04 23.46 10.40
CA VAL A 106 27.62 24.63 11.19
C VAL A 106 28.30 24.62 12.57
N THR A 107 28.43 23.45 13.19
CA THR A 107 29.07 23.33 14.51
C THR A 107 30.53 23.74 14.45
N VAL A 108 31.28 23.25 13.46
CA VAL A 108 32.69 23.62 13.23
C VAL A 108 32.83 25.13 12.99
N LEU A 109 31.99 25.71 12.13
CA LEU A 109 32.02 27.14 11.84
C LEU A 109 31.70 28.00 13.08
N LEU A 110 30.82 27.52 13.97
CA LEU A 110 30.52 28.20 15.23
C LEU A 110 31.71 28.17 16.20
N GLU A 111 32.49 27.09 16.21
CA GLU A 111 33.72 26.98 17.01
C GLU A 111 34.82 27.89 16.46
N GLU A 112 35.08 27.86 15.14
CA GLU A 112 36.03 28.76 14.49
C GLU A 112 35.69 30.24 14.74
N LYS A 113 34.39 30.59 14.64
CA LYS A 113 33.91 31.93 14.97
C LYS A 113 34.20 32.31 16.42
N ARG A 114 34.04 31.39 17.36
CA ARG A 114 34.34 31.62 18.78
C ARG A 114 35.83 31.91 18.98
N ASP A 115 36.70 31.16 18.33
CA ASP A 115 38.15 31.34 18.43
C ASP A 115 38.61 32.67 17.85
N LEU A 116 38.08 33.06 16.69
CA LEU A 116 38.35 34.37 16.10
C LEU A 116 37.91 35.53 17.00
N ILE A 117 36.75 35.40 17.68
CA ILE A 117 36.29 36.39 18.66
C ILE A 117 37.28 36.51 19.83
N ASN A 118 37.80 35.38 20.33
CA ASN A 118 38.77 35.39 21.43
C ASN A 118 40.10 36.01 21.02
N GLN A 119 40.63 35.66 19.84
CA GLN A 119 41.85 36.25 19.30
C GLN A 119 41.73 37.77 19.12
N ASN A 120 40.55 38.26 18.71
CA ASN A 120 40.33 39.69 18.55
C ASN A 120 40.34 40.44 19.89
N LYS A 121 39.79 39.82 20.96
CA LYS A 121 39.87 40.37 22.32
C LYS A 121 41.32 40.47 22.83
N ASP A 122 42.14 39.47 22.54
CA ASP A 122 43.57 39.48 22.92
C ASP A 122 44.33 40.60 22.18
N LYS A 123 44.04 40.80 20.89
CA LYS A 123 44.59 41.91 20.10
C LYS A 123 44.16 43.29 20.64
N GLU A 124 42.89 43.47 21.00
CA GLU A 124 42.40 44.71 21.63
C GLU A 124 43.10 45.01 22.96
N TYR A 125 43.33 43.98 23.79
CA TYR A 125 44.06 44.11 25.04
C TYR A 125 45.52 44.56 24.83
N LEU A 126 46.22 43.99 23.84
CA LEU A 126 47.57 44.41 23.46
C LEU A 126 47.61 45.85 22.94
N LEU A 127 46.62 46.26 22.14
CA LEU A 127 46.53 47.61 21.58
C LEU A 127 46.34 48.66 22.69
N LEU A 128 45.60 48.32 23.75
CA LEU A 128 45.44 49.15 24.94
C LEU A 128 46.76 49.29 25.74
N GLN A 129 47.55 48.22 25.86
CA GLN A 129 48.85 48.29 26.51
C GLN A 129 49.87 49.17 25.75
N LEU A 130 49.85 49.12 24.42
CA LEU A 130 50.70 49.97 23.59
C LEU A 130 50.35 51.45 23.72
N LYS A 131 49.06 51.80 23.72
CA LYS A 131 48.58 53.18 23.96
C LYS A 131 49.04 53.74 25.30
N ASN A 132 49.01 52.93 26.37
CA ASN A 132 49.45 53.35 27.70
C ASN A 132 50.98 53.56 27.78
N LYS A 133 51.76 52.83 26.98
CA LYS A 133 53.21 53.04 26.83
C LYS A 133 53.54 54.27 25.98
N GLU A 134 52.73 54.55 24.96
CA GLU A 134 52.82 55.75 24.10
C GLU A 134 52.67 57.05 24.91
N THR A 135 51.82 57.06 25.94
CA THR A 135 51.66 58.19 26.87
C THR A 135 52.85 58.42 27.82
N ALA A 136 53.86 57.54 27.85
CA ALA A 136 54.99 57.61 28.78
C ALA A 136 56.33 58.02 28.14
N MET A 137 56.40 58.23 26.82
CA MET A 137 57.69 58.40 26.12
C MET A 137 57.63 59.52 25.08
N VAL A 138 58.14 60.70 25.42
CA VAL A 138 58.37 61.82 24.48
C VAL A 138 59.79 62.35 24.65
N THR A 139 60.71 61.96 23.76
CA THR A 139 61.85 62.77 23.26
C THR A 139 62.33 62.25 21.89
N SER A 140 62.70 63.18 21.01
CA SER A 140 63.39 63.05 19.70
C SER A 140 62.52 63.00 18.41
N GLU A 141 62.48 64.14 17.71
CA GLU A 141 61.64 64.48 16.55
C GLU A 141 61.91 63.71 15.23
N GLN A 142 62.95 62.88 15.11
CA GLN A 142 63.16 62.05 13.91
C GLN A 142 62.49 60.66 14.00
N HIS A 143 62.27 60.14 15.22
CA HIS A 143 61.56 58.88 15.44
C HIS A 143 60.03 59.04 15.31
N ASN A 144 59.53 60.26 15.53
CA ASN A 144 58.10 60.56 15.49
C ASN A 144 57.50 60.43 14.08
N ASN A 145 58.22 60.79 13.02
CA ASN A 145 57.67 60.70 11.67
C ASN A 145 57.53 59.25 11.19
N GLU A 146 58.49 58.39 11.51
CA GLU A 146 58.47 56.96 11.17
C GLU A 146 57.41 56.21 12.00
N LEU A 147 57.23 56.58 13.28
CA LEU A 147 56.12 56.09 14.12
C LEU A 147 54.76 56.57 13.62
N ILE A 148 54.63 57.83 13.19
CA ILE A 148 53.38 58.36 12.62
C ILE A 148 53.00 57.58 11.35
N GLU A 149 53.97 57.25 10.50
CA GLU A 149 53.73 56.47 9.28
C GLU A 149 53.36 55.01 9.59
N GLN A 150 54.02 54.38 10.56
CA GLN A 150 53.65 53.05 11.06
C GLN A 150 52.24 53.03 11.68
N ILE A 151 51.89 54.04 12.46
CA ILE A 151 50.55 54.19 13.07
C ILE A 151 49.49 54.41 11.99
N SER A 152 49.79 55.21 10.95
CA SER A 152 48.88 55.44 9.83
C SER A 152 48.62 54.14 9.06
N THR A 153 49.68 53.38 8.78
CA THR A 153 49.61 52.08 8.11
C THR A 153 48.81 51.08 8.95
N LEU A 154 49.07 51.00 10.25
CA LEU A 154 48.32 50.15 11.18
C LEU A 154 46.83 50.52 11.23
N LYS A 155 46.49 51.81 11.27
CA LYS A 155 45.09 52.27 11.22
C LYS A 155 44.41 51.86 9.92
N GLN A 156 45.10 51.97 8.80
CA GLN A 156 44.56 51.59 7.49
C GLN A 156 44.34 50.07 7.40
N ASN A 157 45.29 49.28 7.89
CA ASN A 157 45.17 47.82 7.96
C ASN A 157 44.00 47.40 8.88
N PHE A 158 43.87 48.02 10.06
CA PHE A 158 42.77 47.74 10.97
C PHE A 158 41.41 48.11 10.37
N SER A 159 41.35 49.21 9.62
CA SER A 159 40.15 49.61 8.88
C SER A 159 39.80 48.60 7.78
N GLN A 160 40.79 48.10 7.05
CA GLN A 160 40.59 47.08 6.02
C GLN A 160 40.16 45.73 6.62
N GLU A 161 40.82 45.24 7.67
CA GLU A 161 40.42 44.01 8.37
C GLU A 161 39.00 44.10 8.92
N LYS A 162 38.64 45.24 9.54
CA LYS A 162 37.27 45.49 10.02
C LYS A 162 36.25 45.40 8.88
N GLN A 163 36.57 45.97 7.72
CA GLN A 163 35.68 45.94 6.56
C GLN A 163 35.56 44.52 5.98
N GLN A 164 36.66 43.77 5.92
CA GLN A 164 36.65 42.37 5.47
C GLN A 164 35.83 41.49 6.42
N LEU A 165 35.98 41.65 7.74
CA LEU A 165 35.20 40.93 8.74
C LEU A 165 33.70 41.24 8.63
N GLN A 166 33.35 42.49 8.35
CA GLN A 166 31.95 42.88 8.16
C GLN A 166 31.33 42.20 6.92
N ILE A 167 32.06 42.17 5.80
CA ILE A 167 31.61 41.47 4.58
C ILE A 167 31.47 39.96 4.82
N ALA A 168 32.42 39.35 5.52
CA ALA A 168 32.38 37.92 5.86
C ALA A 168 31.17 37.60 6.74
N LEU A 169 30.88 38.43 7.74
CA LEU A 169 29.71 38.28 8.62
C LEU A 169 28.40 38.40 7.84
N GLU A 170 28.29 39.37 6.92
CA GLU A 170 27.10 39.53 6.09
C GLU A 170 26.87 38.34 5.15
N ARG A 171 27.93 37.77 4.58
CA ARG A 171 27.84 36.55 3.76
C ARG A 171 27.36 35.36 4.58
N SER A 172 27.98 35.12 5.74
CA SER A 172 27.60 34.03 6.64
C SER A 172 26.15 34.17 7.12
N ASN A 173 25.68 35.38 7.42
CA ASN A 173 24.28 35.61 7.80
C ASN A 173 23.31 35.30 6.65
N LYS A 174 23.65 35.64 5.41
CA LYS A 174 22.82 35.30 4.24
C LYS A 174 22.72 33.79 4.04
N GLU A 175 23.84 33.08 4.17
CA GLU A 175 23.88 31.62 4.08
C GLU A 175 23.03 30.98 5.19
N TYR A 176 23.12 31.50 6.42
CA TYR A 176 22.30 31.06 7.55
C TYR A 176 20.80 31.25 7.28
N GLU A 177 20.37 32.42 6.82
CA GLU A 177 18.94 32.65 6.53
C GLU A 177 18.45 31.78 5.37
N SER A 178 19.27 31.56 4.33
CA SER A 178 18.94 30.62 3.26
C SER A 178 18.79 29.19 3.77
N ALA A 179 19.69 28.72 4.63
CA ALA A 179 19.62 27.40 5.23
C ALA A 179 18.39 27.24 6.13
N LYS A 180 18.03 28.29 6.88
CA LYS A 180 16.84 28.33 7.74
C LYS A 180 15.54 28.22 6.94
N ILE A 181 15.44 28.90 5.79
CA ILE A 181 14.31 28.77 4.87
C ILE A 181 14.22 27.33 4.35
N GLY A 182 15.34 26.77 3.89
CA GLY A 182 15.38 25.38 3.41
C GLY A 182 14.94 24.37 4.48
N LEU A 183 15.32 24.59 5.74
CA LEU A 183 14.87 23.76 6.87
C LEU A 183 13.36 23.86 7.11
N ALA A 184 12.79 25.06 7.02
CA ALA A 184 11.34 25.26 7.18
C ALA A 184 10.56 24.54 6.06
N GLU A 185 11.02 24.65 4.81
CA GLU A 185 10.41 23.95 3.68
C GLU A 185 10.48 22.43 3.81
N ALA A 186 11.64 21.90 4.24
CA ALA A 186 11.81 20.47 4.50
C ALA A 186 10.89 19.98 5.62
N THR A 187 10.73 20.77 6.69
CA THR A 187 9.83 20.47 7.81
C THR A 187 8.38 20.39 7.35
N LEU A 188 7.94 21.32 6.51
CA LEU A 188 6.58 21.37 6.00
C LEU A 188 6.28 20.17 5.09
N LYS A 189 7.26 19.74 4.29
CA LYS A 189 7.17 18.49 3.50
C LYS A 189 7.05 17.26 4.39
N LEU A 190 7.86 17.16 5.45
CA LEU A 190 7.77 16.04 6.40
C LEU A 190 6.37 15.95 7.06
N GLN A 191 5.81 17.08 7.50
CA GLN A 191 4.46 17.12 8.08
C GLN A 191 3.39 16.67 7.09
N SER A 192 3.53 17.04 5.80
CA SER A 192 2.62 16.58 4.76
C SER A 192 2.69 15.06 4.53
N MET A 193 3.90 14.49 4.55
CA MET A 193 4.11 13.03 4.46
C MET A 193 3.52 12.31 5.66
N GLU A 194 3.76 12.78 6.89
CA GLU A 194 3.19 12.16 8.10
C GLU A 194 1.66 12.13 8.07
N THR A 195 1.05 13.22 7.58
CA THR A 195 -0.41 13.30 7.41
C THR A 195 -0.91 12.30 6.37
N ALA A 196 -0.21 12.15 5.24
CA ALA A 196 -0.55 11.18 4.21
C ALA A 196 -0.40 9.73 4.72
N MET A 197 0.66 9.43 5.48
CA MET A 197 0.86 8.12 6.11
C MET A 197 -0.28 7.76 7.08
N LEU A 198 -0.72 8.71 7.90
CA LEU A 198 -1.85 8.50 8.81
C LEU A 198 -3.17 8.25 8.05
N ALA A 199 -3.38 8.93 6.93
CA ALA A 199 -4.54 8.67 6.08
C ALA A 199 -4.49 7.26 5.48
N PHE A 200 -3.33 6.84 4.98
CA PHE A 200 -3.12 5.51 4.43
C PHE A 200 -3.36 4.40 5.48
N GLU A 201 -2.87 4.57 6.71
CA GLU A 201 -3.09 3.58 7.79
C GLU A 201 -4.58 3.41 8.10
N LYS A 202 -5.36 4.50 8.06
CA LYS A 202 -6.82 4.44 8.23
C LYS A 202 -7.50 3.67 7.10
N GLU A 203 -7.14 3.94 5.85
CA GLU A 203 -7.70 3.23 4.69
C GLU A 203 -7.37 1.73 4.75
N LYS A 204 -6.14 1.38 5.12
CA LYS A 204 -5.71 0.00 5.35
C LYS A 204 -6.56 -0.69 6.42
N HIS A 205 -6.87 -0.03 7.53
CA HIS A 205 -7.76 -0.57 8.55
C HIS A 205 -9.18 -0.83 8.02
N VAL A 206 -9.73 0.08 7.22
CA VAL A 206 -11.05 -0.10 6.59
C VAL A 206 -11.03 -1.33 5.67
N LEU A 207 -10.00 -1.48 4.84
CA LEU A 207 -9.86 -2.64 3.95
C LEU A 207 -9.73 -3.96 4.73
N GLN A 208 -9.00 -3.96 5.84
CA GLN A 208 -8.90 -5.13 6.72
C GLN A 208 -10.26 -5.50 7.30
N GLN A 209 -11.05 -4.52 7.75
CA GLN A 209 -12.40 -4.77 8.27
C GLN A 209 -13.32 -5.34 7.19
N LEU A 210 -13.35 -4.72 6.00
CA LEU A 210 -14.18 -5.20 4.88
C LEU A 210 -13.81 -6.63 4.47
N SER A 211 -12.52 -6.97 4.50
CA SER A 211 -12.05 -8.33 4.23
C SER A 211 -12.55 -9.34 5.28
N GLN A 212 -12.57 -8.95 6.55
CA GLN A 212 -13.14 -9.79 7.61
C GLN A 212 -14.65 -9.98 7.43
N ASP A 213 -15.39 -8.90 7.17
CA ASP A 213 -16.83 -8.94 6.98
C ASP A 213 -17.21 -9.81 5.78
N LEU A 214 -16.48 -9.68 4.66
CA LEU A 214 -16.68 -10.51 3.47
C LEU A 214 -16.45 -12.00 3.76
N ASN A 215 -15.41 -12.33 4.54
CA ASN A 215 -15.14 -13.71 4.94
C ASN A 215 -16.25 -14.27 5.85
N GLN A 216 -16.77 -13.47 6.78
CA GLN A 216 -17.89 -13.87 7.63
C GLN A 216 -19.16 -14.13 6.82
N GLU A 217 -19.46 -13.25 5.85
CA GLU A 217 -20.63 -13.41 5.00
C GLU A 217 -20.50 -14.64 4.10
N LYS A 218 -19.30 -14.89 3.56
CA LYS A 218 -19.00 -16.12 2.82
C LYS A 218 -19.27 -17.37 3.67
N GLN A 219 -18.79 -17.40 4.91
CA GLN A 219 -19.05 -18.53 5.82
C GLN A 219 -20.54 -18.69 6.16
N ARG A 220 -21.29 -17.57 6.27
CA ARG A 220 -22.75 -17.62 6.44
C ARG A 220 -23.41 -18.30 5.24
N GLN A 221 -23.08 -17.87 4.03
CA GLN A 221 -23.63 -18.45 2.80
C GLN A 221 -23.29 -19.94 2.65
N GLU A 222 -22.07 -20.35 3.01
CA GLU A 222 -21.67 -21.76 3.02
C GLU A 222 -22.54 -22.61 3.97
N ARG A 223 -22.84 -22.10 5.18
CA ARG A 223 -23.74 -22.79 6.13
C ARG A 223 -25.17 -22.88 5.61
N ASP A 224 -25.69 -21.80 5.02
CA ASP A 224 -27.05 -21.80 4.46
C ASP A 224 -27.18 -22.81 3.31
N LEU A 225 -26.15 -22.93 2.46
CA LEU A 225 -26.08 -23.94 1.41
C LEU A 225 -26.06 -25.37 1.98
N GLU A 226 -25.34 -25.61 3.08
CA GLU A 226 -25.35 -26.93 3.75
C GLU A 226 -26.73 -27.28 4.32
N ILE A 227 -27.45 -26.31 4.90
CA ILE A 227 -28.82 -26.51 5.40
C ILE A 227 -29.75 -26.88 4.24
N LEU A 228 -29.75 -26.08 3.16
CA LEU A 228 -30.56 -26.35 1.97
C LEU A 228 -30.23 -27.70 1.33
N ALA A 229 -28.98 -28.14 1.39
CA ALA A 229 -28.58 -29.46 0.91
C ALA A 229 -29.23 -30.58 1.74
N LYS A 230 -29.22 -30.46 3.07
CA LYS A 230 -29.88 -31.44 3.97
C LYS A 230 -31.38 -31.49 3.76
N GLU A 231 -32.04 -30.33 3.68
CA GLU A 231 -33.48 -30.26 3.42
C GLU A 231 -33.85 -30.90 2.08
N ASN A 232 -33.04 -30.70 1.04
CA ASN A 232 -33.24 -31.35 -0.25
C ASN A 232 -33.12 -32.88 -0.17
N GLU A 233 -32.16 -33.41 0.61
CA GLU A 233 -32.05 -34.85 0.82
C GLU A 233 -33.27 -35.41 1.57
N GLU A 234 -33.74 -34.74 2.63
CA GLU A 234 -34.98 -35.16 3.31
C GLU A 234 -36.20 -35.15 2.38
N LEU A 235 -36.32 -34.13 1.52
CA LEU A 235 -37.41 -34.05 0.55
C LEU A 235 -37.33 -35.18 -0.48
N LYS A 236 -36.12 -35.55 -0.92
CA LYS A 236 -35.90 -36.70 -1.81
C LYS A 236 -36.33 -38.00 -1.13
N GLU A 237 -35.99 -38.20 0.14
CA GLU A 237 -36.42 -39.38 0.91
C GLU A 237 -37.94 -39.43 1.07
N LYS A 238 -38.58 -38.31 1.45
CA LYS A 238 -40.05 -38.21 1.55
C LYS A 238 -40.72 -38.53 0.21
N LEU A 239 -40.19 -38.01 -0.89
CA LEU A 239 -40.64 -38.32 -2.25
C LEU A 239 -40.48 -39.82 -2.60
N ALA A 240 -39.35 -40.42 -2.25
CA ALA A 240 -39.11 -41.85 -2.46
C ALA A 240 -40.10 -42.72 -1.66
N ALA A 241 -40.34 -42.37 -0.39
CA ALA A 241 -41.29 -43.07 0.47
C ALA A 241 -42.74 -42.93 -0.03
N ALA A 242 -43.14 -41.74 -0.50
CA ALA A 242 -44.46 -41.50 -1.10
C ALA A 242 -44.66 -42.33 -2.38
N ARG A 243 -43.64 -42.40 -3.24
CA ARG A 243 -43.65 -43.26 -4.45
C ARG A 243 -43.82 -44.74 -4.10
N LYS A 244 -43.16 -45.23 -3.05
CA LYS A 244 -43.28 -46.63 -2.58
C LYS A 244 -44.67 -46.94 -2.04
N ARG A 245 -45.26 -46.03 -1.25
CA ARG A 245 -46.65 -46.15 -0.75
C ARG A 245 -47.69 -46.14 -1.87
N GLY A 246 -47.54 -45.25 -2.85
CA GLY A 246 -48.41 -45.22 -4.03
C GLY A 246 -48.32 -46.49 -4.88
N ARG A 247 -47.17 -47.18 -4.87
CA ARG A 247 -47.01 -48.47 -5.55
C ARG A 247 -47.72 -49.61 -4.79
N LEU A 248 -47.58 -49.66 -3.46
CA LEU A 248 -48.26 -50.65 -2.60
C LEU A 248 -49.79 -50.53 -2.60
N SER A 249 -50.33 -49.31 -2.66
CA SER A 249 -51.79 -49.10 -2.71
C SER A 249 -52.44 -49.47 -4.05
N LEU A 250 -51.66 -49.51 -5.14
CA LEU A 250 -52.09 -50.07 -6.43
C LEU A 250 -52.03 -51.60 -6.43
N SER A 251 -51.05 -52.20 -5.74
CA SER A 251 -50.91 -53.67 -5.63
C SER A 251 -51.98 -54.34 -4.77
N GLN A 252 -52.65 -53.60 -3.88
CA GLN A 252 -53.74 -54.11 -3.01
C GLN A 252 -55.15 -53.91 -3.61
N LYS A 253 -55.26 -53.33 -4.81
CA LYS A 253 -56.52 -53.05 -5.51
C LYS A 253 -56.73 -53.88 -6.78
N ILE A 254 -55.87 -54.88 -7.01
CA ILE A 254 -55.96 -55.91 -8.06
C ILE A 254 -56.15 -57.24 -7.36
#